data_AF-A0A1M6MV65-F1
#
_entry.id   AF-A0A1M6MV65-F1
#
_cell.length_a   1.000
_cell.length_b   1.000
_cell.length_c   1.000
_cell.angle_alpha   90.00
_cell.angle_beta   90.00
_cell.angle_gamma   90.00
#
_symmetry.space_group_name_H-M   'P 1'
#
loop_
_entity.id
_entity.type
_entity.pdbx_description
1 polymer ?
#
loop_
_entity_poly.entity_id
_entity_poly.type
_entity_poly.pdbx_seq_one_letter_code
_entity_poly.pdbx_strand_id
1 'polypeptide(L)'
;MPEDLLKFGMIPEFIGRLPVITSVHDLDREALIRILTEPRNALVKQYQRLFELDGVGLEFTPDALEAIAEQGIIRGTGARGLRAIIEEVLLSVMYEVPSREDVGRVIISRETVIDNVNPTIVPRTQVEPEHREKSA
;
A
#
# COMPACT_ATOMS: atom_id res chain seq x y z
N MET A 1 -16.54 9.65 -29.26
CA MET A 1 -16.67 8.41 -28.49
C MET A 1 -17.03 7.19 -29.37
N PRO A 2 -18.22 7.05 -30.01
CA PRO A 2 -18.50 5.87 -30.85
C PRO A 2 -17.63 5.81 -32.12
N GLU A 3 -17.35 6.97 -32.72
CA GLU A 3 -16.45 7.10 -33.87
C GLU A 3 -15.00 6.75 -33.53
N ASP A 4 -14.58 6.99 -32.29
CA ASP A 4 -13.23 6.64 -31.83
C ASP A 4 -13.11 5.13 -31.67
N LEU A 5 -14.16 4.46 -31.17
CA LEU A 5 -14.23 3.00 -31.09
C LEU A 5 -14.21 2.34 -32.49
N LEU A 6 -14.88 2.95 -33.47
CA LEU A 6 -14.84 2.53 -34.87
C LEU A 6 -13.43 2.69 -35.45
N LYS A 7 -12.76 3.83 -35.23
CA LYS A 7 -11.37 4.07 -35.64
C LYS A 7 -10.38 3.11 -34.95
N PHE A 8 -10.67 2.70 -33.71
CA PHE A 8 -9.92 1.68 -32.98
C PHE A 8 -10.16 0.24 -33.49
N GLY A 9 -11.09 0.04 -34.44
CA GLY A 9 -11.33 -1.24 -35.10
C GLY A 9 -12.51 -2.05 -34.55
N MET A 10 -13.35 -1.48 -33.69
CA MET A 10 -14.59 -2.15 -33.26
C MET A 10 -15.67 -2.07 -34.34
N ILE A 11 -16.44 -3.14 -34.54
CA ILE A 11 -17.52 -3.18 -35.54
C ILE A 11 -18.80 -2.47 -35.07
N PRO A 12 -19.56 -1.81 -35.97
CA PRO A 12 -20.77 -1.06 -35.62
C PRO A 12 -21.83 -1.88 -34.87
N GLU A 13 -22.04 -3.14 -35.26
CA GLU A 13 -23.02 -4.04 -34.66
C GLU A 13 -22.68 -4.39 -33.20
N PHE A 14 -21.38 -4.40 -32.88
CA PHE A 14 -20.89 -4.66 -31.52
C PHE A 14 -21.04 -3.41 -30.64
N ILE A 15 -20.64 -2.24 -31.15
CA ILE A 15 -20.81 -0.96 -30.44
C ILE A 15 -22.29 -0.69 -30.18
N GLY A 16 -23.17 -1.00 -31.14
CA GLY A 16 -24.63 -0.86 -30.98
C GLY A 16 -25.24 -1.73 -29.88
N ARG A 17 -24.54 -2.77 -29.41
CA ARG A 17 -24.94 -3.62 -28.27
C ARG A 17 -24.42 -3.15 -26.91
N LEU A 18 -23.66 -2.05 -26.87
CA LEU A 18 -23.11 -1.46 -25.65
C LEU A 18 -23.81 -0.11 -25.36
N PRO A 19 -25.05 -0.12 -24.84
CA PRO A 19 -25.84 1.10 -24.64
C PRO A 19 -25.30 2.01 -23.52
N VAL A 20 -24.40 1.49 -22.67
CA VAL A 20 -23.82 2.23 -21.56
C VAL A 20 -22.31 2.28 -21.75
N ILE A 21 -21.78 3.50 -21.92
CA ILE A 21 -20.35 3.77 -22.01
C ILE A 21 -20.00 4.66 -20.84
N THR A 22 -18.97 4.27 -20.08
CA THR A 22 -18.42 5.07 -18.99
C THR A 22 -16.90 5.05 -19.07
N SER A 23 -16.26 6.02 -18.41
CA SER A 23 -14.81 6.12 -18.31
C SER A 23 -14.41 6.25 -16.85
N VAL A 24 -13.23 5.73 -16.53
CA VAL A 24 -12.60 5.91 -15.22
C VAL A 24 -11.56 7.01 -15.33
N HIS A 25 -11.33 7.70 -14.22
CA HIS A 25 -10.32 8.75 -14.12
C HIS A 25 -8.99 8.09 -13.77
N ASP A 26 -7.89 8.73 -14.14
CA ASP A 26 -6.56 8.28 -13.73
C ASP A 26 -6.41 8.35 -12.20
N LEU A 27 -5.59 7.45 -11.67
CA LEU A 27 -5.31 7.41 -10.23
C LEU A 27 -4.29 8.50 -9.88
N ASP A 28 -4.72 9.46 -9.06
CA ASP A 28 -3.85 10.43 -8.44
C ASP A 28 -3.21 9.90 -7.14
N ARG A 29 -2.34 10.71 -6.55
CA ARG A 29 -1.60 10.35 -5.33
C ARG A 29 -2.56 10.04 -4.17
N GLU A 30 -3.61 10.84 -4.00
CA GLU A 30 -4.58 10.64 -2.92
C GLU A 30 -5.35 9.34 -3.11
N ALA A 31 -5.80 9.03 -4.33
CA ALA A 31 -6.46 7.78 -4.64
C ALA A 31 -5.57 6.57 -4.34
N LEU A 32 -4.27 6.63 -4.65
CA LEU A 32 -3.33 5.56 -4.33
C LEU A 32 -3.14 5.38 -2.81
N ILE A 33 -3.01 6.47 -2.05
CA ILE A 33 -2.93 6.41 -0.57
C ILE A 33 -4.20 5.79 0.02
N ARG A 34 -5.37 6.17 -0.50
CA ARG A 34 -6.64 5.57 -0.09
C ARG A 34 -6.68 4.09 -0.40
N ILE A 35 -6.21 3.66 -1.58
CA ILE A 35 -6.11 2.23 -1.95
C ILE A 35 -5.17 1.48 -1.00
N LEU A 36 -4.08 2.11 -0.54
CA LEU A 36 -3.14 1.51 0.40
C LEU A 36 -3.72 1.28 1.81
N THR A 37 -4.70 2.08 2.23
CA THR A 37 -5.13 2.16 3.64
C THR A 37 -6.62 1.87 3.89
N GLU A 38 -7.53 2.36 3.05
CA GLU A 38 -8.98 2.34 3.33
C GLU A 38 -9.67 1.00 3.04
N PRO A 39 -9.48 0.34 1.88
CA PRO A 39 -10.20 -0.87 1.54
C PRO A 39 -10.10 -1.95 2.62
N ARG A 40 -11.10 -2.84 2.67
CA ARG A 40 -11.05 -4.00 3.57
C ARG A 40 -9.80 -4.85 3.33
N ASN A 41 -9.41 -4.96 2.06
CA ASN A 41 -8.25 -5.72 1.60
C ASN A 41 -7.08 -4.78 1.23
N ALA A 42 -6.91 -3.66 1.94
CA ALA A 42 -5.82 -2.73 1.67
C ALA A 42 -4.44 -3.37 1.94
N LEU A 43 -3.42 -2.99 1.17
CA LEU A 43 -2.08 -3.62 1.27
C LEU A 43 -1.46 -3.41 2.65
N VAL A 44 -1.57 -2.21 3.23
CA VAL A 44 -1.04 -1.93 4.57
C VAL A 44 -1.64 -2.90 5.60
N LYS A 45 -2.96 -3.10 5.58
CA LYS A 45 -3.65 -4.03 6.49
C LYS A 45 -3.20 -5.48 6.29
N GLN A 46 -2.94 -5.89 5.05
CA GLN A 46 -2.46 -7.23 4.74
C GLN A 46 -1.07 -7.48 5.37
N TYR A 47 -0.12 -6.54 5.20
CA TYR A 47 1.22 -6.69 5.76
C TYR A 47 1.25 -6.51 7.28
N GLN A 48 0.43 -5.60 7.83
CA GLN A 48 0.24 -5.49 9.28
C GLN A 48 -0.22 -6.82 9.86
N ARG A 49 -1.24 -7.44 9.26
CA ARG A 49 -1.73 -8.73 9.73
C ARG A 49 -0.69 -9.84 9.60
N LEU A 50 0.15 -9.80 8.56
CA LEU A 50 1.23 -10.76 8.37
C LEU A 50 2.27 -10.66 9.49
N PHE A 51 2.74 -9.45 9.81
CA PHE A 51 3.68 -9.20 10.91
C PHE A 51 3.08 -9.52 12.28
N GLU A 52 1.78 -9.29 12.47
CA GLU A 52 1.07 -9.67 13.71
C GLU A 52 1.12 -11.18 13.98
N LEU A 53 1.20 -12.03 12.94
CA LEU A 53 1.33 -13.48 13.13
C LEU A 53 2.66 -13.86 13.82
N ASP A 54 3.70 -13.05 13.63
CA ASP A 54 5.01 -13.18 14.28
C ASP A 54 5.09 -12.38 15.60
N GLY A 55 3.97 -11.78 16.02
CA GLY A 55 3.87 -10.95 17.22
C GLY A 55 4.63 -9.62 17.11
N VAL A 56 4.76 -9.08 15.89
CA VAL A 56 5.44 -7.81 15.61
C VAL A 56 4.45 -6.80 15.05
N GLY A 57 4.49 -5.56 15.55
CA GLY A 57 3.71 -4.47 14.96
C GLY A 57 4.37 -3.92 13.71
N LEU A 58 3.60 -3.61 12.67
CA LEU A 58 4.08 -2.88 11.49
C LEU A 58 3.35 -1.55 11.35
N GLU A 59 4.12 -0.47 11.26
CA GLU A 59 3.59 0.89 11.18
C GLU A 59 4.15 1.58 9.93
N PHE A 60 3.25 2.15 9.12
CA PHE A 60 3.63 3.02 8.02
C PHE A 60 3.31 4.45 8.42
N THR A 61 4.32 5.30 8.39
CA THR A 61 4.15 6.73 8.60
C THR A 61 3.38 7.36 7.42
N PRO A 62 2.64 8.48 7.63
CA PRO A 62 1.90 9.13 6.55
C PRO A 62 2.78 9.52 5.35
N ASP A 63 4.00 10.00 5.61
CA ASP A 63 5.00 10.39 4.62
C ASP A 63 5.57 9.18 3.84
N ALA A 64 5.63 7.99 4.46
CA ALA A 64 5.95 6.75 3.74
C ALA A 64 4.85 6.38 2.75
N LEU A 65 3.58 6.50 3.13
CA LEU A 65 2.45 6.22 2.24
C LEU A 65 2.43 7.17 1.04
N GLU A 66 2.72 8.45 1.27
CA GLU A 66 2.90 9.44 0.20
C GLU A 66 4.04 9.05 -0.75
N ALA A 67 5.19 8.66 -0.22
CA ALA A 67 6.35 8.25 -1.03
C ALA A 67 6.06 7.00 -1.86
N ILE A 68 5.34 6.01 -1.31
CA ILE A 68 4.93 4.80 -2.04
C ILE A 68 3.98 5.18 -3.18
N ALA A 69 3.03 6.08 -2.93
CA ALA A 69 2.10 6.55 -3.96
C ALA A 69 2.81 7.32 -5.08
N GLU A 70 3.77 8.20 -4.74
CA GLU A 70 4.59 8.94 -5.70
C GLU A 70 5.40 8.00 -6.59
N GLN A 71 6.06 6.99 -5.99
CA GLN A 71 6.76 5.94 -6.73
C GLN A 71 5.82 5.16 -7.67
N GLY A 72 4.60 4.85 -7.21
CA GLY A 72 3.59 4.17 -8.03
C GLY A 72 3.16 4.95 -9.28
N ILE A 73 3.09 6.28 -9.16
CA ILE A 73 2.79 7.20 -10.27
C ILE A 73 3.99 7.26 -11.22
N ILE A 74 5.21 7.46 -10.70
CA ILE A 74 6.44 7.56 -11.51
C ILE A 74 6.66 6.28 -12.34
N ARG A 75 6.40 5.10 -11.76
CA ARG A 75 6.54 3.81 -12.46
C ARG A 75 5.45 3.58 -13.52
N GLY A 76 4.41 4.42 -13.61
CA GLY A 76 3.33 4.30 -14.59
C GLY A 76 2.46 3.05 -14.41
N THR A 77 2.59 2.36 -13.29
CA THR A 77 1.90 1.10 -13.01
C THR A 77 0.56 1.28 -12.28
N GLY A 78 0.27 2.50 -11.81
CA GLY A 78 -0.89 2.81 -10.98
C GLY A 78 -0.96 1.91 -9.74
N ALA A 79 -2.18 1.56 -9.32
CA ALA A 79 -2.41 0.73 -8.12
C ALA A 79 -1.77 -0.67 -8.19
N ARG A 80 -1.50 -1.21 -9.39
CA ARG A 80 -0.93 -2.56 -9.55
C ARG A 80 0.51 -2.64 -9.07
N GLY A 81 1.29 -1.56 -9.24
CA GLY A 81 2.70 -1.52 -8.82
C GLY A 81 2.92 -1.30 -7.34
N LEU A 82 1.89 -0.87 -6.60
CA LEU A 82 2.02 -0.56 -5.17
C LEU A 82 2.47 -1.77 -4.33
N ARG A 83 2.01 -2.98 -4.70
CA ARG A 83 2.44 -4.22 -4.03
C ARG A 83 3.95 -4.44 -4.18
N ALA A 84 4.47 -4.31 -5.40
CA ALA A 84 5.89 -4.51 -5.68
C ALA A 84 6.77 -3.51 -4.91
N ILE A 85 6.34 -2.25 -4.81
CA ILE A 85 7.06 -1.22 -4.05
C ILE A 85 7.10 -1.59 -2.56
N ILE A 86 5.98 -2.03 -1.99
CA ILE A 86 5.94 -2.46 -0.58
C ILE A 86 6.80 -3.69 -0.34
N GLU A 87 6.75 -4.69 -1.24
CA GLU A 87 7.58 -5.90 -1.12
C GLU A 87 9.08 -5.57 -1.18
N GLU A 88 9.47 -4.64 -2.04
CA GLU A 88 10.84 -4.14 -2.14
C GLU A 88 11.30 -3.52 -0.81
N VAL A 89 10.48 -2.65 -0.22
CA VAL A 89 10.77 -1.95 1.06
C VAL A 89 10.78 -2.91 2.26
N LEU A 90 9.91 -3.92 2.26
CA LEU A 90 9.78 -4.85 3.39
C LEU A 90 10.74 -6.05 3.30
N LEU A 91 11.41 -6.26 2.16
CA LEU A 91 12.20 -7.47 1.89
C LEU A 91 13.21 -7.78 3.00
N SER A 92 14.03 -6.79 3.38
CA SER A 92 15.07 -6.96 4.41
C SER A 92 14.47 -7.34 5.76
N VAL A 93 13.38 -6.67 6.16
CA VAL A 93 12.74 -6.90 7.45
C VAL A 93 12.03 -8.24 7.50
N MET A 94 11.36 -8.64 6.41
CA MET A 94 10.71 -9.94 6.33
C MET A 94 11.70 -11.10 6.41
N TYR A 95 12.98 -10.88 6.09
CA TYR A 95 14.06 -11.84 6.28
C TYR A 95 14.59 -11.85 7.72
N GLU A 96 14.81 -10.68 8.31
CA GLU A 96 15.44 -10.55 9.64
C GLU A 96 14.48 -10.83 10.80
N VAL A 97 13.25 -10.31 10.74
CA VAL A 97 12.28 -10.34 11.85
C VAL A 97 11.92 -11.76 12.31
N PRO A 98 11.67 -12.75 11.42
CA PRO A 98 11.36 -14.10 11.85
C PRO A 98 12.47 -14.76 12.68
N SER A 99 13.72 -14.30 12.55
CA SER A 99 14.87 -14.81 13.30
C SER A 99 15.12 -14.08 14.63
N ARG A 100 14.34 -13.03 14.93
CA ARG A 100 14.56 -12.14 16.07
C ARG A 100 13.36 -12.11 17.01
N GLU A 101 13.54 -12.62 18.22
CA GLU A 101 12.50 -12.61 19.25
C GLU A 101 12.40 -11.27 20.00
N ASP A 102 13.38 -10.39 19.84
CA ASP A 102 13.48 -9.11 20.54
C ASP A 102 12.73 -7.97 19.85
N VAL A 103 12.15 -8.19 18.66
CA VAL A 103 11.49 -7.15 17.86
C VAL A 103 10.03 -6.95 18.29
N GLY A 104 9.67 -5.73 18.64
CA GLY A 104 8.30 -5.35 19.05
C GLY A 104 7.53 -4.64 17.95
N ARG A 105 8.18 -3.72 17.22
CA ARG A 105 7.55 -2.94 16.14
C ARG A 105 8.56 -2.60 15.05
N VAL A 106 8.08 -2.51 13.81
CA VAL A 106 8.80 -2.01 12.65
C VAL A 106 8.09 -0.77 12.14
N ILE A 107 8.84 0.31 11.93
CA ILE A 107 8.33 1.59 11.44
C ILE A 107 8.94 1.87 10.06
N ILE A 108 8.08 2.07 9.07
CA ILE A 108 8.43 2.44 7.70
C ILE A 108 8.30 3.96 7.55
N SER A 109 9.41 4.64 7.28
CA SER A 109 9.48 6.08 7.02
C SER A 109 9.60 6.39 5.53
N ARG A 110 9.42 7.66 5.14
CA ARG A 110 9.69 8.11 3.77
C ARG A 110 11.10 7.76 3.28
N GLU A 111 12.10 7.92 4.14
CA GLU A 111 13.50 7.60 3.82
C GLU A 111 13.68 6.13 3.46
N THR A 112 13.03 5.22 4.20
CA THR A 112 13.02 3.79 3.89
C THR A 112 12.49 3.53 2.47
N VAL A 113 11.45 4.24 2.06
CA VAL A 113 10.82 4.06 0.74
C VAL A 113 11.68 4.64 -0.38
N ILE A 114 12.32 5.79 -0.16
CA ILE A 114 13.06 6.51 -1.20
C ILE A 114 14.49 5.98 -1.34
N ASP A 115 15.18 5.83 -0.22
CA ASP A 115 16.62 5.51 -0.18
C ASP A 115 16.86 3.99 -0.06
N ASN A 116 15.78 3.20 0.05
CA ASN A 116 15.82 1.75 0.20
C ASN A 116 16.74 1.32 1.37
N VAL A 117 16.72 2.12 2.44
CA VAL A 117 17.45 1.86 3.68
C VAL A 117 16.64 0.95 4.58
N ASN A 118 17.32 0.30 5.53
CA ASN A 118 16.64 -0.59 6.48
C ASN A 118 15.62 0.18 7.33
N PRO A 119 14.40 -0.35 7.50
CA PRO A 119 13.39 0.19 8.40
C PRO A 119 13.85 0.36 9.85
N THR A 120 13.17 1.24 10.58
CA THR A 120 13.41 1.41 12.01
C THR A 120 12.79 0.24 12.79
N ILE A 121 13.61 -0.46 13.57
CA ILE A 121 13.19 -1.60 14.41
C ILE A 121 13.17 -1.16 15.87
N VAL A 122 12.01 -1.31 16.51
CA VAL A 122 11.80 -1.01 17.93
C VAL A 122 11.77 -2.32 18.73
N PRO A 123 12.65 -2.52 19.72
CA PRO A 123 12.66 -3.71 20.56
C PRO A 123 11.40 -3.90 21.42
N ARG A 124 11.14 -5.13 21.87
CA ARG A 124 9.99 -5.55 22.71
C ARG A 124 9.97 -4.97 24.12
N THR A 125 10.92 -4.15 24.52
CA THR A 125 11.01 -3.66 25.90
C THR A 125 10.69 -2.16 25.95
N GLN A 126 9.63 -1.85 26.72
CA GLN A 126 9.02 -0.54 27.03
C GLN A 126 7.96 -0.02 26.05
N VAL A 127 6.81 -0.71 25.99
CA VAL A 127 5.53 -0.02 25.82
C VAL A 127 4.84 -0.07 27.18
N GLU A 128 4.90 1.04 27.90
CA GLU A 128 4.09 1.29 29.09
C GLU A 128 2.61 1.07 28.71
N PRO A 129 1.83 0.31 29.49
CA PRO A 129 0.45 0.02 29.11
C PRO A 129 -0.34 1.33 29.08
N GLU A 130 -0.81 1.74 27.90
CA GLU A 130 -1.79 2.81 27.77
C GLU A 130 -2.99 2.46 28.65
N HIS A 131 -3.14 3.25 29.70
CA HIS A 131 -4.22 3.19 30.65
C HIS A 131 -5.52 3.46 29.87
N ARG A 132 -6.23 2.41 29.46
CA ARG A 132 -7.63 2.54 29.04
C ARG A 132 -8.42 3.02 30.26
N GLU A 133 -8.58 4.33 30.40
CA GLU A 133 -9.58 4.92 31.28
C GLU A 133 -10.94 4.36 30.85
N LYS A 134 -11.45 3.42 31.66
CA LYS A 134 -12.85 3.07 31.67
C LYS A 134 -13.61 4.32 32.08
N SER A 135 -14.19 5.02 31.12
CA SER A 135 -15.24 5.98 31.41
C SER A 135 -16.48 5.20 31.87
N ALA A 136 -16.96 5.58 33.05
CA ALA A 136 -18.13 5.08 33.74
C ALA A 136 -19.45 5.52 33.07
#